data_AF-A0A3C0EGN9-F1
#
_entry.id   AF-A0A3C0EGN9-F1
#
_cell.length_a   1.000
_cell.length_b   1.000
_cell.length_c   1.000
_cell.angle_alpha   90.00
_cell.angle_beta   90.00
_cell.angle_gamma   90.00
#
_symmetry.space_group_name_H-M   'P 1'
#
loop_
_entity.id
_entity.type
_entity.pdbx_description
1 polymer ?
#
loop_
_entity_poly.entity_id
_entity_poly.type
_entity_poly.pdbx_seq_one_letter_code
_entity_poly.pdbx_strand_id
1 'polypeptide(L)'
;MSKLEMIAAEAGVSKHTVARVLNGKTKEVWPSTIKRADHIRKLAAKHGYRTNAAASAIRTKRFNANGLLLSTTMHKATIHWHTQAALLKAHHELDKHLIV
;
A
#
# COMPACT_ATOMS: atom_id res chain seq x y z
N MET A 1 13.88 13.49 11.78
CA MET A 1 13.96 12.98 10.40
C MET A 1 12.93 11.86 10.25
N SER A 2 12.10 11.86 9.21
CA SER A 2 11.09 10.80 8.99
C SER A 2 11.71 9.52 8.43
N LYS A 3 11.05 8.36 8.60
CA LYS A 3 11.54 7.07 8.03
C LYS A 3 11.77 7.14 6.51
N LEU A 4 10.91 7.86 5.77
CA LEU A 4 11.10 8.07 4.33
C LEU A 4 12.36 8.87 4.00
N GLU A 5 12.69 9.87 4.82
CA GLU A 5 13.92 10.68 4.64
C GLU A 5 15.17 9.87 4.99
N MET A 6 15.10 9.02 6.01
CA MET A 6 16.19 8.10 6.35
C MET A 6 16.45 7.10 5.20
N ILE A 7 15.40 6.47 4.67
CA ILE A 7 15.51 5.54 3.53
C ILE A 7 16.05 6.27 2.29
N ALA A 8 15.59 7.51 2.04
CA ALA A 8 16.05 8.31 0.92
C ALA A 8 17.55 8.63 1.00
N ALA A 9 18.04 9.00 2.19
CA ALA A 9 19.45 9.25 2.45
C ALA A 9 20.29 7.98 2.26
N GLU A 10 19.87 6.84 2.82
CA GLU A 10 20.60 5.55 2.70
C GLU A 10 20.58 5.02 1.25
N ALA A 11 19.49 5.24 0.52
CA ALA A 11 19.37 4.84 -0.89
C ALA A 11 20.02 5.83 -1.88
N GLY A 12 20.45 7.02 -1.41
CA GLY A 12 21.03 8.07 -2.27
C GLY A 12 20.05 8.66 -3.29
N VAL A 13 18.76 8.73 -2.97
CA VAL A 13 17.71 9.24 -3.88
C VAL A 13 16.82 10.27 -3.20
N SER A 14 16.00 10.97 -3.99
CA SER A 14 15.00 11.87 -3.41
C SER A 14 13.92 11.12 -2.62
N LYS A 15 13.37 11.77 -1.59
CA LYS A 15 12.16 11.31 -0.86
C LYS A 15 11.01 10.96 -1.82
N HIS A 16 10.85 11.73 -2.88
CA HIS A 16 9.83 11.51 -3.89
C HIS A 16 10.07 10.22 -4.69
N THR A 17 11.32 9.90 -5.01
CA THR A 17 11.70 8.63 -5.68
C THR A 17 11.35 7.43 -4.81
N VAL A 18 11.71 7.47 -3.52
CA VAL A 18 11.35 6.41 -2.55
C VAL A 18 9.83 6.25 -2.50
N ALA A 19 9.09 7.35 -2.33
CA ALA A 19 7.64 7.31 -2.29
C ALA A 19 7.03 6.73 -3.58
N ARG A 20 7.56 7.06 -4.76
CA ARG A 20 7.06 6.50 -6.03
C ARG A 20 7.29 5.00 -6.14
N VAL A 21 8.46 4.52 -5.76
CA VAL A 21 8.80 3.09 -5.75
C VAL A 21 7.88 2.34 -4.78
N LEU A 22 7.74 2.82 -3.54
CA LEU A 22 6.93 2.16 -2.51
C LEU A 22 5.42 2.22 -2.79
N ASN A 23 4.95 3.18 -3.60
CA ASN A 23 3.55 3.24 -4.05
C ASN A 23 3.34 2.55 -5.41
N GLY A 24 4.32 1.81 -5.94
CA GLY A 24 4.21 1.10 -7.22
C GLY A 24 4.04 1.99 -8.46
N LYS A 25 4.38 3.29 -8.38
CA LYS A 25 4.21 4.28 -9.46
C LYS A 25 5.43 4.39 -10.39
N THR A 26 6.40 3.49 -10.25
CA THR A 26 7.63 3.46 -11.05
C THR A 26 7.51 2.36 -12.10
N LYS A 27 7.76 2.69 -13.37
CA LYS A 27 7.85 1.70 -14.44
C LYS A 27 9.22 1.02 -14.34
N GLU A 28 9.27 -0.13 -13.69
CA GLU A 28 10.47 -0.96 -13.47
C GLU A 28 10.86 -1.73 -14.74
N VAL A 29 11.00 -1.02 -15.87
CA VAL A 29 11.22 -1.62 -17.20
C VAL A 29 12.71 -1.92 -17.43
N TRP A 30 13.59 -1.05 -16.93
CA TRP A 30 15.04 -1.17 -17.14
C TRP A 30 15.71 -1.92 -15.97
N PRO A 31 16.73 -2.77 -16.24
CA PRO A 31 17.44 -3.52 -15.19
C PRO A 31 17.99 -2.66 -14.05
N SER A 32 18.46 -1.45 -14.36
CA SER A 32 18.96 -0.49 -13.36
C SER A 32 17.84 0.04 -12.45
N THR A 33 16.65 0.26 -12.99
CA THR A 33 15.47 0.71 -12.24
C THR A 33 14.93 -0.40 -11.36
N ILE A 34 14.90 -1.65 -11.85
CA ILE A 34 14.50 -2.82 -11.07
C ILE A 34 15.42 -2.99 -9.86
N LYS A 35 16.75 -2.98 -10.06
CA LYS A 35 17.74 -3.10 -8.98
C LYS A 35 17.57 -2.00 -7.92
N ARG A 36 17.34 -0.76 -8.35
CA ARG A 36 17.10 0.36 -7.43
C ARG A 36 15.80 0.17 -6.64
N ALA A 37 14.73 -0.24 -7.31
CA ALA A 37 13.44 -0.45 -6.65
C ALA A 37 13.52 -1.56 -5.60
N ASP A 38 14.17 -2.69 -5.95
CA ASP A 38 14.45 -3.79 -5.03
C ASP A 38 15.29 -3.35 -3.82
N HIS A 39 16.35 -2.55 -4.06
CA HIS A 39 17.16 -1.98 -2.98
C HIS A 39 16.34 -1.11 -2.02
N ILE A 40 15.49 -0.23 -2.56
CA ILE A 40 14.61 0.64 -1.74
C ILE A 40 13.61 -0.20 -0.94
N ARG A 41 13.02 -1.26 -1.52
CA ARG A 41 12.10 -2.17 -0.80
C ARG A 41 12.80 -2.88 0.35
N LYS A 42 14.03 -3.37 0.14
CA LYS A 42 14.84 -4.00 1.20
C LYS A 42 15.13 -3.04 2.36
N LEU A 43 15.50 -1.79 2.05
CA LEU A 43 15.70 -0.75 3.06
C LEU A 43 14.41 -0.43 3.82
N ALA A 44 13.29 -0.28 3.11
CA ALA A 44 12.00 -0.05 3.73
C ALA A 44 11.60 -1.19 4.68
N ALA A 45 11.83 -2.44 4.30
CA ALA A 45 11.61 -3.61 5.15
C ALA A 45 12.52 -3.60 6.38
N LYS A 46 13.82 -3.35 6.21
CA LYS A 46 14.82 -3.24 7.30
C LYS A 46 14.43 -2.19 8.34
N HIS A 47 13.90 -1.04 7.90
CA HIS A 47 13.48 0.05 8.78
C HIS A 47 12.05 -0.09 9.33
N GLY A 48 11.37 -1.20 9.02
CA GLY A 48 9.97 -1.42 9.39
C GLY A 48 9.07 -0.28 8.90
N TYR A 49 9.31 0.20 7.69
CA TYR A 49 8.49 1.24 7.08
C TYR A 49 7.12 0.66 6.72
N ARG A 50 6.07 1.32 7.19
CA ARG A 50 4.69 1.04 6.82
C ARG A 50 4.04 2.34 6.35
N THR A 51 3.26 2.25 5.29
CA THR A 51 2.50 3.38 4.79
C THR A 51 1.44 3.81 5.81
N ASN A 52 1.30 5.11 6.02
CA ASN A 52 0.23 5.65 6.86
C ASN A 52 -1.04 5.76 6.01
N ALA A 53 -1.97 4.82 6.19
CA ALA A 53 -3.22 4.76 5.44
C ALA A 53 -4.08 6.02 5.62
N ALA A 54 -4.16 6.57 6.84
CA ALA A 54 -4.93 7.79 7.10
C ALA A 54 -4.34 9.01 6.37
N ALA A 55 -3.01 9.19 6.45
CA ALA A 55 -2.33 10.26 5.72
C ALA A 55 -2.47 10.08 4.19
N SER A 56 -2.42 8.83 3.71
CA SER A 56 -2.66 8.52 2.30
C SER A 56 -4.08 8.89 1.90
N ALA A 57 -5.08 8.49 2.67
CA ALA A 57 -6.49 8.75 2.40
C ALA A 57 -6.83 10.24 2.34
N ILE A 58 -6.28 11.03 3.28
CA ILE A 58 -6.43 12.49 3.27
C ILE A 58 -5.83 13.08 1.99
N ARG A 59 -4.62 12.66 1.61
CA ARG A 59 -3.93 13.17 0.41
C ARG A 59 -4.62 12.75 -0.89
N THR A 60 -5.07 11.51 -1.00
CA THR A 60 -5.64 10.95 -2.23
C THR A 60 -7.15 11.17 -2.34
N LYS A 61 -7.80 11.60 -1.26
CA LYS A 61 -9.27 11.64 -1.10
C LYS A 61 -9.92 10.26 -1.30
N ARG A 62 -9.16 9.19 -1.07
CA ARG A 62 -9.61 7.80 -1.24
C ARG A 62 -9.21 6.98 -0.03
N PHE A 63 -10.20 6.48 0.70
CA PHE A 63 -9.98 5.66 1.90
C PHE A 63 -9.55 4.22 1.59
N ASN A 64 -9.79 3.74 0.36
CA ASN A 64 -9.62 2.33 -0.03
C ASN A 64 -10.32 1.34 0.93
N ALA A 65 -11.46 1.74 1.49
CA ALA A 65 -12.25 0.96 2.43
C ALA A 65 -13.67 0.79 1.90
N ASN A 66 -14.23 -0.41 2.03
CA ASN A 66 -15.64 -0.68 1.77
C ASN A 66 -16.39 -0.72 3.11
N GLY A 67 -17.32 0.21 3.30
CA GLY A 67 -18.23 0.20 4.44
C GLY A 67 -19.39 -0.74 4.17
N LEU A 68 -19.63 -1.67 5.09
CA LEU A 68 -20.73 -2.61 4.99
C LEU A 68 -21.77 -2.30 6.06
N LEU A 69 -23.00 -2.05 5.62
CA LEU A 69 -24.14 -1.85 6.51
C LEU A 69 -24.95 -3.13 6.56
N LEU A 70 -25.03 -3.72 7.77
CA LEU A 70 -25.75 -4.94 8.04
C LEU A 70 -26.87 -4.68 9.04
N SER A 71 -27.99 -5.39 8.89
CA SER A 71 -29.04 -5.43 9.91
C SER A 71 -28.56 -6.14 11.17
N THR A 72 -28.98 -5.66 12.33
CA THR A 72 -28.78 -6.32 13.62
C THR A 72 -29.75 -7.49 13.83
N THR A 73 -30.78 -7.61 12.98
CA THR A 73 -31.75 -8.71 13.04
C THR A 73 -31.14 -10.00 12.50
N MET A 74 -31.20 -11.06 13.31
CA MET A 74 -30.72 -12.40 12.95
C MET A 74 -31.34 -12.86 11.61
N HIS A 75 -30.52 -13.46 10.74
CA HIS A 75 -30.89 -13.95 9.39
C HIS A 75 -31.28 -12.92 8.32
N LYS A 76 -31.37 -11.62 8.64
CA LYS A 76 -31.57 -10.56 7.63
C LYS A 76 -30.28 -9.99 7.06
N ALA A 77 -29.14 -10.39 7.62
CA ALA A 77 -27.83 -9.83 7.30
C ALA A 77 -26.77 -10.93 7.15
N THR A 78 -27.02 -11.86 6.24
CA THR A 78 -26.04 -12.91 5.92
C THR A 78 -25.30 -12.52 4.64
N ILE A 79 -24.00 -12.26 4.75
CA ILE A 79 -23.14 -12.26 3.57
C ILE A 79 -22.74 -13.69 3.29
N HIS A 80 -23.05 -14.17 2.09
CA HIS A 80 -22.57 -15.46 1.66
C HIS A 80 -21.03 -15.46 1.61
N TRP A 81 -20.41 -16.54 2.09
CA TRP A 81 -18.95 -16.60 2.25
C TRP A 81 -18.19 -16.29 0.96
N HIS A 82 -18.72 -16.65 -0.22
CA HIS A 82 -18.13 -16.30 -1.50
C HIS A 82 -18.07 -14.79 -1.74
N THR A 83 -19.13 -14.06 -1.35
CA THR A 83 -19.18 -12.60 -1.49
C THR A 83 -18.16 -11.96 -0.56
N GLN A 84 -18.04 -12.45 0.67
CA GLN A 84 -17.01 -11.99 1.61
C GLN A 84 -15.59 -12.26 1.07
N ALA A 85 -15.35 -13.48 0.56
CA ALA A 85 -14.07 -13.86 -0.02
C ALA A 85 -13.72 -13.02 -1.27
N ALA A 86 -14.70 -12.74 -2.13
CA ALA A 86 -14.51 -11.89 -3.30
C ALA A 86 -14.17 -10.44 -2.91
N LEU A 87 -14.85 -9.86 -1.91
CA LEU A 87 -14.54 -8.52 -1.39
C LEU A 87 -13.12 -8.46 -0.82
N LEU A 88 -12.71 -9.45 -0.04
CA LEU A 88 -11.35 -9.54 0.50
C LEU A 88 -10.32 -9.66 -0.62
N LYS A 89 -10.56 -10.51 -1.63
CA LYS A 89 -9.69 -10.65 -2.79
C LYS A 89 -9.55 -9.33 -3.56
N ALA A 90 -10.65 -8.65 -3.84
CA ALA A 90 -10.65 -7.36 -4.54
C ALA A 90 -9.90 -6.28 -3.75
N HIS A 91 -10.08 -6.22 -2.43
CA HIS A 91 -9.30 -5.33 -1.56
C HIS A 91 -7.81 -5.65 -1.61
N HIS A 92 -7.45 -6.92 -1.52
CA HIS A 92 -6.06 -7.35 -1.55
C HIS A 92 -5.38 -7.03 -2.88
N GLU A 93 -6.10 -7.09 -4.00
CA GLU A 93 -5.60 -6.68 -5.32
C GLU A 93 -5.35 -5.17 -5.41
N LEU A 94 -6.20 -4.35 -4.80
CA LEU A 94 -6.01 -2.90 -4.71
C LEU A 94 -4.86 -2.51 -3.75
N ASP A 95 -4.70 -3.26 -2.65
CA ASP A 95 -3.64 -3.04 -1.65
C ASP A 95 -2.26 -3.54 -2.08
N LYS A 96 -2.14 -4.42 -3.08
CA LYS A 96 -0.85 -4.81 -3.69
C LYS A 96 -0.04 -3.62 -4.22
N HIS A 97 -0.65 -2.45 -4.38
CA HIS A 97 0.01 -1.20 -4.76
C HIS A 97 0.48 -0.34 -3.56
N LEU A 98 0.19 -0.77 -2.33
CA LEU A 98 0.35 0.01 -1.09
C LEU A 98 1.24 -0.65 -0.03
N ILE A 99 1.71 -1.88 -0.26
CA ILE A 99 2.56 -2.65 0.66
C ILE A 99 3.84 -3.04 -0.08
N VAL A 100 4.96 -2.83 0.62
CA VAL A 100 6.37 -3.10 0.25
C VAL A 100 6.55 -4.29 -0.68
#